data_AF-A0A271J8S9-F1
#
_entry.id   AF-A0A271J8S9-F1
#
_cell.length_a   1.000
_cell.length_b   1.000
_cell.length_c   1.000
_cell.angle_alpha   90.00
_cell.angle_beta   90.00
_cell.angle_gamma   90.00
#
_symmetry.space_group_name_H-M   'P 1'
#
loop_
_entity.id
_entity.type
_entity.pdbx_description
1 polymer ?
#
loop_
_entity_poly.entity_id
_entity_poly.type
_entity_poly.pdbx_seq_one_letter_code
_entity_poly.pdbx_strand_id
1 'polypeptide(L)'
;MLADFWVTDPEPLRRVATWERRLPEACRAAGATVLGARFHQFEPDGVTGVVLLAESHASVHTWPEAGLVTLDVFTCGALDTAAIVDAVRRWLAPVRERVTAVARGDVAQLGAPRARTDTARPAVGTGLPGR
;
A
#
# COMPACT_ATOMS: atom_id res chain seq x y z
N MET A 1 1.26 -10.08 1.37
CA MET A 1 2.70 -10.39 1.23
C MET A 1 3.48 -9.43 2.08
N LEU A 2 4.48 -9.95 2.79
CA LEU A 2 5.44 -9.19 3.57
C LEU A 2 6.78 -9.33 2.85
N ALA A 3 7.44 -8.24 2.50
CA ALA A 3 8.70 -8.26 1.79
C ALA A 3 9.73 -7.36 2.48
N ASP A 4 10.88 -7.94 2.81
CA ASP A 4 12.06 -7.22 3.27
C ASP A 4 13.08 -7.20 2.14
N PHE A 5 13.55 -6.02 1.76
CA PHE A 5 14.60 -5.88 0.76
C PHE A 5 15.80 -5.13 1.34
N TRP A 6 16.99 -5.67 1.13
CA TRP A 6 18.26 -5.03 1.46
C TRP A 6 18.95 -4.55 0.19
N VAL A 7 19.33 -3.28 0.15
CA VAL A 7 19.98 -2.61 -0.98
C VAL A 7 21.36 -2.08 -0.60
N THR A 8 22.23 -1.93 -1.59
CA THR A 8 23.56 -1.30 -1.42
C THR A 8 23.52 0.20 -1.58
N ASP A 9 22.66 0.72 -2.47
CA ASP A 9 22.41 2.14 -2.62
C ASP A 9 21.21 2.56 -1.75
N PRO A 10 21.42 3.31 -0.67
CA PRO A 10 20.34 3.76 0.21
C PRO A 10 19.58 4.96 -0.34
N GLU A 11 20.03 5.60 -1.43
CA GLU A 11 19.41 6.83 -1.93
C GLU A 11 17.89 6.71 -2.19
N PRO A 12 17.39 5.61 -2.79
CA PRO A 12 15.94 5.42 -2.97
C PRO A 12 15.13 5.40 -1.68
N LEU A 13 15.76 5.09 -0.54
CA LEU A 13 15.10 4.92 0.76
C LEU A 13 14.98 6.25 1.51
N ARG A 14 15.75 7.28 1.14
CA ARG A 14 15.89 8.48 1.98
C ARG A 14 14.66 9.37 1.99
N ARG A 15 13.95 9.49 0.86
CA ARG A 15 13.01 10.60 0.62
C ARG A 15 11.61 10.18 0.22
N VAL A 16 10.62 10.86 0.80
CA VAL A 16 9.19 10.68 0.47
C VAL A 16 8.90 10.87 -1.01
N ALA A 17 9.55 11.85 -1.65
CA ALA A 17 9.35 12.15 -3.08
C ALA A 17 9.53 10.92 -4.00
N THR A 18 10.39 9.98 -3.59
CA THR A 18 10.61 8.73 -4.29
C THR A 18 9.40 7.81 -4.17
N TRP A 19 8.87 7.65 -2.95
CA TRP A 19 7.83 6.67 -2.62
C TRP A 19 6.41 7.14 -2.90
N GLU A 20 6.14 8.44 -2.78
CA GLU A 20 4.82 9.04 -2.99
C GLU A 20 4.27 8.82 -4.41
N ARG A 21 5.18 8.62 -5.36
CA ARG A 21 4.85 8.24 -6.74
C ARG A 21 4.93 6.74 -6.99
N ARG A 22 6.04 6.11 -6.62
CA ARG A 22 6.38 4.74 -7.00
C ARG A 22 5.38 3.71 -6.47
N LEU A 23 5.03 3.79 -5.18
CA LEU A 23 4.18 2.77 -4.56
C LEU A 23 2.73 2.86 -5.07
N PRO A 24 2.09 4.04 -5.16
CA PRO A 24 0.77 4.15 -5.77
C PRO A 24 0.75 3.75 -7.26
N GLU A 25 1.80 4.08 -8.03
CA GLU A 25 1.94 3.64 -9.43
C GLU A 25 2.01 2.11 -9.53
N ALA A 26 2.81 1.45 -8.68
CA ALA A 26 2.91 -0.01 -8.62
C ALA A 26 1.54 -0.65 -8.28
N CYS A 27 0.81 -0.11 -7.30
CA CYS A 27 -0.52 -0.58 -6.97
C CYS A 27 -1.50 -0.47 -8.16
N ARG A 28 -1.53 0.69 -8.84
CA ARG A 28 -2.41 0.89 -10.01
C ARG A 28 -2.04 -0.03 -11.18
N ALA A 29 -0.75 -0.20 -11.44
CA ALA A 29 -0.27 -1.08 -12.51
C ALA A 29 -0.63 -2.56 -12.27
N ALA A 30 -0.74 -2.98 -11.01
CA ALA A 30 -1.22 -4.31 -10.64
C ALA A 30 -2.76 -4.44 -10.71
N GLY A 31 -3.49 -3.38 -11.06
CA GLY A 31 -4.96 -3.38 -11.15
C GLY A 31 -5.67 -2.96 -9.87
N ALA A 32 -4.95 -2.44 -8.86
CA ALA A 32 -5.56 -2.01 -7.61
C ALA A 32 -6.21 -0.63 -7.75
N THR A 33 -7.42 -0.48 -7.19
CA THR A 33 -8.05 0.84 -7.03
C THR A 33 -7.46 1.57 -5.83
N VAL A 34 -6.66 2.60 -6.08
CA VAL A 34 -6.06 3.45 -5.05
C VAL A 34 -7.05 4.53 -4.62
N LEU A 35 -7.48 4.50 -3.36
CA LEU A 35 -8.38 5.50 -2.77
C LEU A 35 -7.65 6.73 -2.23
N GLY A 36 -6.39 6.56 -1.83
CA GLY A 36 -5.57 7.63 -1.31
C GLY A 36 -4.21 7.12 -0.83
N ALA A 37 -3.31 8.04 -0.50
CA ALA A 37 -2.03 7.69 0.10
C ALA A 37 -1.57 8.76 1.09
N ARG A 38 -0.74 8.36 2.05
CA ARG A 38 -0.08 9.25 3.01
C ARG A 38 1.36 8.76 3.21
N PHE A 39 2.27 9.70 3.23
CA PHE A 39 3.70 9.45 3.45
C PHE A 39 4.22 10.44 4.48
N HIS A 40 5.19 10.00 5.27
CA HIS A 40 5.88 10.79 6.28
C HIS A 40 7.38 10.69 6.05
N GLN A 41 8.04 11.86 6.03
CA GLN A 41 9.49 12.00 5.97
C GLN A 41 10.01 12.06 7.40
N PHE A 42 10.95 11.18 7.73
CA PHE A 42 11.73 11.27 8.96
C PHE A 42 13.01 12.08 8.74
N GLU A 43 13.57 12.58 9.84
CA GLU A 43 14.83 13.31 9.87
C GLU A 43 15.92 12.47 10.55
N PRO A 44 17.15 12.42 10.01
CA PRO A 44 17.62 13.14 8.82
C PRO A 44 17.12 12.55 7.48
N ASP A 45 16.63 11.31 7.48
CA ASP A 45 16.04 10.65 6.33
C ASP A 45 15.18 9.44 6.76
N GLY A 46 14.63 8.73 5.77
CA GLY A 46 13.75 7.58 5.96
C GLY A 46 12.28 7.95 5.78
N VAL A 47 11.49 6.95 5.43
CA VAL A 47 10.11 7.11 4.98
C VAL A 47 9.22 6.07 5.63
N THR A 48 8.02 6.51 6.02
CA THR A 48 6.87 5.62 6.20
C THR A 48 5.77 6.04 5.25
N GLY A 49 5.16 5.07 4.57
CA GLY A 49 4.11 5.30 3.59
C GLY A 49 3.00 4.28 3.71
N VAL A 50 1.77 4.72 3.45
CA VAL A 50 0.61 3.85 3.30
C VAL A 50 -0.23 4.30 2.10
N VAL A 51 -0.61 3.33 1.28
CA VAL A 51 -1.53 3.47 0.16
C VAL A 51 -2.80 2.73 0.52
N LEU A 52 -3.90 3.49 0.63
CA LEU A 52 -5.23 2.93 0.86
C LEU A 52 -5.78 2.38 -0.45
N LEU A 53 -6.09 1.10 -0.45
CA LEU A 53 -6.72 0.41 -1.58
C LEU A 53 -8.21 0.21 -1.28
N ALA A 54 -9.04 0.08 -2.32
CA ALA A 54 -10.48 -0.14 -2.17
C ALA A 54 -10.82 -1.32 -1.24
N GLU A 55 -9.96 -2.34 -1.22
CA GLU A 55 -10.14 -3.52 -0.39
C GLU A 55 -8.80 -3.97 0.23
N SER A 56 -8.15 -3.14 1.06
CA SER A 56 -6.94 -3.44 1.90
C SER A 56 -5.98 -2.23 2.01
N HIS A 57 -4.67 -2.42 1.82
CA HIS A 57 -3.61 -1.41 1.84
C HIS A 57 -2.27 -1.97 1.31
N ALA A 58 -1.38 -1.05 0.91
CA ALA A 58 0.05 -1.33 0.81
C ALA A 58 0.83 -0.34 1.69
N SER A 59 1.78 -0.80 2.50
CA SER A 59 2.66 0.06 3.31
C SER A 59 4.12 -0.16 2.97
N VAL A 60 4.93 0.88 3.26
CA VAL A 60 6.38 0.86 3.16
C VAL A 60 7.00 1.54 4.36
N HIS A 61 8.10 0.95 4.85
CA HIS A 61 8.98 1.57 5.83
C HIS A 61 10.43 1.41 5.38
N THR A 62 11.24 2.44 5.58
CA THR A 62 12.63 2.45 5.09
C THR A 62 13.61 2.86 6.17
N TRP A 63 14.76 2.19 6.21
CA TRP A 63 15.91 2.51 7.06
C TRP A 63 17.16 2.67 6.18
N PRO A 64 17.43 3.87 5.65
CA PRO A 64 18.60 4.14 4.80
C PRO A 64 19.93 3.72 5.43
N GLU A 65 20.08 3.89 6.74
CA GLU A 65 21.25 3.51 7.52
C GLU A 65 21.53 2.00 7.55
N ALA A 66 20.49 1.19 7.36
CA ALA A 66 20.58 -0.26 7.27
C ALA A 66 20.44 -0.78 5.83
N GLY A 67 20.23 0.12 4.85
CA GLY A 67 19.88 -0.24 3.48
C GLY A 67 18.61 -1.11 3.41
N LEU A 68 17.68 -0.96 4.34
CA LEU A 68 16.52 -1.84 4.49
C LEU A 68 15.23 -1.14 4.06
N VAL A 69 14.42 -1.84 3.27
CA VAL A 69 13.00 -1.53 3.06
C VAL A 69 12.16 -2.68 3.58
N THR A 70 11.03 -2.38 4.20
CA THR A 70 9.99 -3.37 4.47
C THR A 70 8.70 -2.92 3.78
N LEU A 71 8.01 -3.88 3.17
CA LEU A 71 6.76 -3.68 2.44
C LEU A 71 5.72 -4.66 2.97
N ASP A 72 4.53 -4.15 3.26
CA ASP A 72 3.35 -4.97 3.51
C ASP A 72 2.34 -4.68 2.42
N VAL A 73 2.13 -5.65 1.54
CA VAL A 73 1.10 -5.56 0.50
C VAL A 73 0.00 -6.53 0.88
N PHE A 74 -1.06 -6.02 1.47
CA PHE A 74 -2.26 -6.79 1.74
C PHE A 74 -3.26 -6.51 0.63
N THR A 75 -3.86 -7.53 0.03
CA THR A 75 -4.90 -7.38 -0.99
C THR A 75 -5.99 -8.42 -0.80
N CYS A 76 -7.20 -8.11 -1.27
CA CYS A 76 -8.31 -9.06 -1.32
C CYS A 76 -8.49 -9.63 -2.74
N GLY A 77 -9.11 -10.82 -2.83
CA GLY A 77 -9.57 -11.40 -4.08
C GLY A 77 -8.45 -11.84 -5.03
N ALA A 78 -8.70 -11.67 -6.33
CA ALA A 78 -7.81 -12.11 -7.42
C ALA A 78 -6.74 -11.08 -7.83
N LEU A 79 -6.58 -10.01 -7.05
CA LEU A 79 -5.55 -9.00 -7.32
C LEU A 79 -4.17 -9.61 -7.18
N ASP A 80 -3.31 -9.42 -8.17
CA ASP A 80 -1.94 -9.92 -8.16
C ASP A 80 -1.08 -9.11 -7.18
N THR A 81 -1.04 -9.57 -5.92
CA THR A 81 -0.19 -8.99 -4.87
C THR A 81 1.29 -9.03 -5.25
N ALA A 82 1.72 -10.09 -5.94
CA ALA A 82 3.12 -10.29 -6.29
C ALA A 82 3.57 -9.25 -7.31
N ALA A 83 2.70 -8.84 -8.25
CA ALA A 83 3.01 -7.77 -9.21
C ALA A 83 3.41 -6.45 -8.54
N ILE A 84 2.78 -6.09 -7.40
CA ILE A 84 3.12 -4.87 -6.63
C ILE A 84 4.51 -5.02 -6.00
N VAL A 85 4.75 -6.14 -5.31
CA VAL A 85 6.04 -6.43 -4.68
C VAL A 85 7.16 -6.49 -5.72
N ASP A 86 6.92 -7.14 -6.85
CA ASP A 86 7.89 -7.30 -7.95
C ASP A 86 8.20 -5.98 -8.65
N ALA A 87 7.24 -5.06 -8.75
CA ALA A 87 7.50 -3.72 -9.27
C ALA A 87 8.52 -2.98 -8.39
N VAL A 88 8.39 -3.06 -7.07
CA VAL A 88 9.36 -2.46 -6.14
C VAL A 88 10.69 -3.21 -6.16
N ARG A 89 10.65 -4.55 -6.18
CA ARG A 89 11.84 -5.42 -6.28
C ARG A 89 12.70 -5.09 -7.50
N ARG A 90 12.08 -4.99 -8.69
CA ARG A 90 12.80 -4.66 -9.94
C ARG A 90 13.44 -3.28 -9.91
N TRP A 91 12.79 -2.33 -9.24
CA TRP A 91 13.31 -0.97 -9.15
C TRP A 91 14.45 -0.87 -8.13
N LEU A 92 14.32 -1.48 -6.95
CA LEU A 92 15.34 -1.44 -5.91
C LEU A 92 16.53 -2.37 -6.19
N ALA A 93 16.34 -3.42 -7.00
CA ALA A 93 17.34 -4.43 -7.33
C ALA A 93 18.11 -4.92 -6.07
N PRO A 94 17.41 -5.50 -5.08
CA PRO A 94 18.02 -5.76 -3.79
C PRO A 94 19.08 -6.84 -3.85
N VAL A 95 20.12 -6.68 -3.04
CA VAL A 95 21.19 -7.68 -2.89
C VAL A 95 20.77 -8.85 -2.02
N ARG A 96 19.72 -8.67 -1.21
CA ARG A 96 19.11 -9.72 -0.42
C ARG A 96 17.63 -9.41 -0.25
N GLU A 97 16.82 -10.46 -0.18
CA GLU A 97 15.39 -10.33 0.05
C GLU A 97 14.85 -11.43 0.97
N ARG A 98 13.72 -11.15 1.58
CA ARG A 98 12.85 -12.12 2.23
C ARG A 98 11.42 -11.77 1.87
N VAL A 99 10.70 -12.71 1.25
CA VAL A 99 9.30 -12.50 0.88
C VAL A 99 8.46 -13.62 1.47
N THR A 100 7.43 -13.25 2.23
CA THR A 100 6.49 -14.17 2.85
C THR A 100 5.08 -13.87 2.38
N ALA A 101 4.41 -14.88 1.81
CA ALA A 101 2.97 -14.82 1.56
C ALA A 101 2.23 -15.38 2.77
N VAL A 102 1.26 -14.62 3.29
CA VAL A 102 0.42 -15.04 4.42
C VAL A 102 -1.02 -14.90 3.97
N ALA A 103 -1.75 -16.02 3.95
CA ALA A 103 -3.20 -16.01 3.74
C ALA A 103 -3.89 -15.38 4.95
N ARG A 104 -4.88 -14.50 4.71
CA ARG A 104 -5.56 -13.74 5.76
C ARG A 104 -7.07 -13.88 5.60
N GLY A 105 -7.72 -14.27 6.70
CA GLY A 105 -9.14 -14.59 6.71
C GLY A 105 -9.40 -15.97 6.10
N ASP A 106 -10.25 -16.74 6.76
CA ASP A 106 -10.84 -17.95 6.19
C ASP A 106 -12.31 -17.65 5.93
N VAL A 107 -12.72 -17.71 4.66
CA VAL A 107 -14.13 -17.52 4.29
C VAL A 107 -15.04 -18.56 4.94
N ALA A 108 -14.51 -19.74 5.31
CA ALA A 108 -15.25 -20.73 6.08
C ALA A 108 -15.50 -20.28 7.53
N GLN A 109 -14.67 -19.39 8.08
CA GLN A 109 -14.82 -18.85 9.43
C GLN A 109 -15.72 -17.59 9.50
N LEU A 110 -16.06 -16.97 8.37
CA LEU A 110 -16.87 -15.74 8.33
C LEU A 110 -18.38 -15.97 8.55
N GLY A 111 -18.83 -17.23 8.63
CA GLY A 111 -20.26 -17.54 8.59
C GLY A 111 -20.91 -17.09 7.28
N ALA A 112 -22.22 -17.33 7.11
CA ALA A 112 -22.92 -16.85 5.91
C ALA A 112 -22.76 -15.32 5.78
N PRO A 113 -22.45 -14.78 4.58
CA PRO A 113 -22.25 -13.35 4.38
C PRO A 113 -23.49 -12.59 4.84
N ARG A 114 -23.31 -11.72 5.85
CA ARG A 114 -24.36 -10.76 6.23
C ARG A 114 -24.50 -9.77 5.10
N ALA A 115 -25.73 -9.57 4.62
CA ALA A 115 -26.03 -8.58 3.60
C ALA A 115 -25.46 -7.21 4.02
N ARG A 116 -24.64 -6.60 3.16
CA ARG A 116 -24.13 -5.24 3.40
C ARG A 116 -25.33 -4.29 3.33
N THR A 117 -25.77 -3.76 4.47
CA THR A 117 -26.71 -2.64 4.50
C THR A 117 -25.90 -1.38 4.19
N ASP A 118 -25.87 -1.00 2.92
CA ASP A 118 -25.36 0.30 2.50
C ASP A 118 -26.29 1.37 3.07
N THR A 119 -25.98 1.91 4.24
CA THR A 119 -26.68 3.08 4.76
C THR A 119 -26.22 4.27 3.92
N ALA A 120 -26.98 4.52 2.85
CA ALA A 120 -26.81 5.65 1.97
C ALA A 120 -26.60 6.95 2.76
N ARG A 121 -25.55 7.68 2.38
CA ARG A 121 -25.24 9.04 2.82
C ARG A 121 -26.47 9.94 2.61
N PRO A 122 -26.93 10.72 3.60
CA PRO A 122 -28.07 11.61 3.36
C PRO A 122 -27.68 12.66 2.31
N ALA A 123 -28.60 12.89 1.37
CA ALA A 123 -28.46 13.91 0.34
C ALA A 123 -28.29 15.29 1.00
N VAL A 124 -27.22 16.00 0.64
CA VAL A 124 -27.03 17.40 1.01
C VAL A 124 -28.11 18.20 0.28
N GLY A 125 -29.07 18.73 1.04
CA GLY A 125 -30.10 19.63 0.52
C GLY A 125 -29.46 20.93 0.03
N THR A 126 -29.59 21.20 -1.26
CA THR A 126 -29.31 22.52 -1.83
C THR A 126 -30.47 23.46 -1.47
N GLY A 127 -30.33 24.17 -0.35
CA GLY A 127 -31.16 25.32 -0.04
C GLY A 127 -30.70 26.53 -0.87
N LEU A 128 -31.54 26.96 -1.81
CA LEU A 128 -31.44 28.30 -2.42
C LEU A 128 -32.00 29.32 -1.42
N PRO A 129 -31.34 30.47 -1.16
CA PRO A 129 -31.95 31.56 -0.42
C PRO A 129 -32.90 32.35 -1.35
N GLY A 130 -34.10 32.61 -0.86
CA GLY A 130 -35.09 33.45 -1.52
C GLY A 130 -34.95 34.93 -1.15
N ARG A 131 -35.28 35.75 -2.16
CA ARG A 131 -35.53 37.20 -2.18
C ARG A 131 -34.31 38.12 -2.15
#